data_AF-A0A3M1PJE7-F1
#
_entry.id   AF-A0A3M1PJE7-F1
#
_cell.length_a   1.000
_cell.length_b   1.000
_cell.length_c   1.000
_cell.angle_alpha   90.00
_cell.angle_beta   90.00
_cell.angle_gamma   90.00
#
_symmetry.space_group_name_H-M   'P 1'
#
loop_
_entity.id
_entity.type
_entity.pdbx_description
1 polymer ?
#
loop_
_entity_poly.entity_id
_entity_poly.type
_entity_poly.pdbx_seq_one_letter_code
_entity_poly.pdbx_strand_id
1 'polypeptide(L)'
;MIGLLAFSAAMLIFDHYDRVWHMYTPRQFLARAREGAIRHARPEDGVRLIQVPLAPWGTYFPGLRALVQATPEQTIAAQGRLIGYPDRARCREVVARLTARQVEVLRAFAGGLSPQEVAEALCISLKTVDSHKTAILGECRNVWNVPEGRWLDYHFLHDKFGWFFEDDSTG
;
A
#
# COMPACT_ATOMS: atom_id res chain seq x y z
N MET A 1 22.65 11.86 9.92
CA MET A 1 21.36 11.39 9.37
C MET A 1 20.55 12.49 8.69
N ILE A 2 20.46 13.71 9.24
CA ILE A 2 19.64 14.81 8.67
C ILE A 2 19.97 15.15 7.20
N GLY A 3 21.24 15.13 6.80
CA GLY A 3 21.64 15.46 5.42
C GLY A 3 21.11 14.51 4.35
N LEU A 4 20.99 13.21 4.66
CA LEU A 4 20.46 12.22 3.71
C LEU A 4 18.95 12.39 3.53
N LEU A 5 18.23 12.64 4.62
CA LEU A 5 16.78 12.89 4.61
C LEU A 5 16.43 14.17 3.85
N ALA A 6 17.20 15.25 4.08
CA ALA A 6 17.03 16.50 3.34
C ALA A 6 17.30 16.29 1.84
N PHE A 7 18.31 15.51 1.48
CA PHE A 7 18.62 15.20 0.09
C PHE A 7 17.52 14.34 -0.57
N SER A 8 16.97 13.33 0.13
CA SER A 8 15.86 12.53 -0.41
C SER A 8 14.59 13.37 -0.61
N ALA A 9 14.31 14.31 0.31
CA ALA A 9 13.19 15.22 0.16
C ALA A 9 13.39 16.16 -1.05
N ALA A 10 14.60 16.69 -1.24
CA ALA A 10 14.93 17.51 -2.39
C ALA A 10 14.70 16.75 -3.72
N MET A 11 15.11 15.49 -3.83
CA MET A 11 14.87 14.67 -5.03
C MET A 11 13.39 14.52 -5.40
N LEU A 12 12.48 14.62 -4.42
CA LEU A 12 11.05 14.42 -4.59
C LEU A 12 10.26 15.73 -4.76
N ILE A 13 10.73 16.81 -4.15
CA ILE A 13 10.00 18.09 -4.09
C ILE A 13 10.50 19.07 -5.14
N PHE A 14 11.81 19.07 -5.41
CA PHE A 14 12.44 20.06 -6.30
C PHE A 14 12.07 19.83 -7.77
N ASP A 15 12.09 20.92 -8.53
CA ASP A 15 11.90 20.92 -9.98
C ASP A 15 13.22 21.18 -10.74
N HIS A 16 13.15 21.42 -12.06
CA HIS A 16 14.33 21.62 -12.91
C HIS A 16 15.08 22.93 -12.67
N TYR A 17 14.48 23.89 -11.98
CA TYR A 17 15.08 25.18 -11.67
C TYR A 17 15.86 25.16 -10.35
N ASP A 18 15.57 24.19 -9.49
CA ASP A 18 16.24 24.04 -8.21
C ASP A 18 17.64 23.45 -8.36
N ARG A 19 18.59 23.94 -7.55
CA ARG A 19 19.98 23.47 -7.53
C ARG A 19 20.45 23.18 -6.12
N VAL A 20 21.10 22.04 -5.95
CA VAL A 20 21.78 21.67 -4.69
C VAL A 20 23.28 21.88 -4.86
N TRP A 21 23.89 22.55 -3.88
CA TRP A 21 25.33 22.83 -3.87
C TRP A 21 25.97 22.21 -2.63
N HIS A 22 27.05 21.49 -2.83
CA HIS A 22 27.95 21.05 -1.78
C HIS A 22 29.05 22.09 -1.59
N MET A 23 29.10 22.71 -0.41
CA MET A 23 30.22 23.57 -0.04
C MET A 23 31.38 22.70 0.44
N TYR A 24 32.42 22.60 -0.39
CA TYR A 24 33.68 22.00 -0.01
C TYR A 24 34.57 23.06 0.65
N THR A 25 34.98 22.77 1.88
CA THR A 25 35.86 23.65 2.66
C THR A 25 37.12 22.90 3.07
N PRO A 26 38.32 23.32 2.61
CA PRO A 26 39.57 22.68 3.00
C PRO A 26 39.79 22.68 4.52
N ARG A 27 40.35 21.59 5.06
CA ARG A 27 40.60 21.44 6.51
C ARG A 27 41.47 22.55 7.09
N GLN A 28 42.48 22.99 6.35
CA GLN A 28 43.38 24.08 6.76
C GLN A 28 42.64 25.42 6.89
N PHE A 29 41.69 25.69 5.98
CA PHE A 29 40.85 26.88 6.06
C PHE A 29 39.86 26.79 7.22
N LEU A 30 39.19 25.64 7.41
CA LEU A 30 38.30 25.41 8.55
C LEU A 30 38.99 25.66 9.89
N ALA A 31 40.26 25.27 10.05
CA ALA A 31 41.02 25.53 11.26
C ALA A 31 41.27 27.02 11.51
N ARG A 32 41.63 27.78 10.46
CA ARG A 32 41.85 29.24 10.52
C ARG A 32 40.54 30.03 10.74
N ALA A 33 39.42 29.51 10.25
CA ALA A 33 38.11 30.17 10.31
C ALA A 33 37.30 29.84 11.58
N ARG A 34 37.86 29.07 12.53
CA ARG A 34 37.19 28.73 13.79
C ARG A 34 36.71 29.98 14.53
N GLU A 35 35.60 29.83 15.24
CA GLU A 35 34.99 30.90 16.04
C GLU A 35 34.67 32.18 15.25
N GLY A 36 34.54 32.07 13.92
CA GLY A 36 34.23 33.20 13.05
C GLY A 36 35.40 34.15 12.84
N ALA A 37 36.64 33.71 13.10
CA ALA A 37 37.85 34.48 12.82
C ALA A 37 37.99 34.90 11.35
N ILE A 38 37.37 34.13 10.43
CA ILE A 38 37.22 34.47 9.03
C ILE A 38 35.75 34.27 8.65
N ARG A 39 35.08 35.35 8.24
CA ARG A 39 33.66 35.34 7.85
C ARG A 39 33.42 35.30 6.34
N HIS A 40 34.43 35.69 5.57
CA HIS A 40 34.38 35.72 4.12
C HIS A 40 35.59 34.98 3.57
N ALA A 41 35.36 33.85 2.90
CA ALA A 41 36.40 33.11 2.19
C ALA A 41 36.80 33.86 0.93
N ARG A 42 38.09 33.88 0.62
CA ARG A 42 38.62 34.42 -0.64
C ARG A 42 38.81 33.28 -1.66
N PRO A 43 38.90 33.58 -2.97
CA PRO A 43 39.15 32.55 -3.99
C PRO A 43 40.39 31.69 -3.72
N GLU A 44 41.45 32.30 -3.16
CA GLU A 44 42.70 31.62 -2.79
C GLU A 44 42.58 30.67 -1.59
N ASP A 45 41.51 30.77 -0.78
CA ASP A 45 41.30 29.91 0.39
C ASP A 45 40.80 28.50 0.03
N GLY A 46 40.53 28.25 -1.27
CA GLY A 46 40.20 26.93 -1.80
C GLY A 46 38.80 26.42 -1.44
N VAL A 47 37.94 27.26 -0.88
CA VAL A 47 36.51 26.97 -0.66
C VAL A 47 35.80 26.93 -2.02
N ARG A 48 35.03 25.87 -2.28
CA ARG A 48 34.36 25.67 -3.57
C ARG A 48 32.92 25.26 -3.37
N LEU A 49 32.05 25.77 -4.24
CA LEU A 49 30.70 25.25 -4.40
C LEU A 49 30.72 24.23 -5.54
N ILE A 50 30.36 22.99 -5.21
CA ILE A 50 30.27 21.88 -6.15
C ILE A 50 28.80 21.59 -6.37
N GLN A 51 28.30 21.72 -7.60
CA GLN A 51 26.91 21.39 -7.89
C GLN A 51 26.71 19.89 -7.73
N VAL A 52 25.72 19.51 -6.91
CA VAL A 52 25.38 18.11 -6.72
C VAL A 52 24.44 17.69 -7.87
N PRO A 53 24.73 16.60 -8.58
CA PRO A 53 23.82 16.08 -9.58
C PRO A 53 22.55 15.55 -8.88
N LEU A 54 21.46 16.30 -8.99
CA LEU A 54 20.15 15.96 -8.44
C LEU A 54 19.20 15.65 -9.60
N ALA A 55 18.59 14.47 -9.59
CA ALA A 55 17.48 14.17 -10.48
C ALA A 55 16.15 14.58 -9.80
N PRO A 56 15.29 15.41 -10.43
CA PRO A 56 13.98 15.76 -9.88
C PRO A 56 12.97 14.65 -10.15
N TRP A 57 13.02 13.58 -9.34
CA TRP A 57 12.14 12.40 -9.49
C TRP A 57 10.67 12.77 -9.41
N GLY A 58 10.30 13.75 -8.57
CA GLY A 58 8.92 14.24 -8.49
C GLY A 58 8.39 14.83 -9.80
N THR A 59 9.27 15.36 -10.67
CA THR A 59 8.85 15.89 -11.98
C THR A 59 8.74 14.79 -13.03
N TYR A 60 9.57 13.75 -12.95
CA TYR A 60 9.56 12.64 -13.92
C TYR A 60 8.52 11.56 -13.60
N PHE A 61 8.14 11.39 -12.33
CA PHE A 61 7.26 10.31 -11.88
C PHE A 61 6.02 10.87 -11.16
N PRO A 62 4.91 11.10 -11.88
CA PRO A 62 3.71 11.73 -11.30
C PRO A 62 3.12 10.93 -10.13
N GLY A 63 3.28 9.60 -10.11
CA GLY A 63 2.87 8.76 -8.98
C GLY A 63 3.64 9.06 -7.68
N LEU A 64 4.94 9.35 -7.76
CA LEU A 64 5.74 9.74 -6.59
C LEU A 64 5.34 11.14 -6.10
N ARG A 65 5.07 12.07 -7.02
CA ARG A 65 4.58 13.41 -6.67
C ARG A 65 3.23 13.36 -5.96
N ALA A 66 2.31 12.52 -6.43
CA ALA A 66 1.02 12.32 -5.78
C ALA A 66 1.15 11.81 -4.34
N LEU A 67 2.10 10.90 -4.08
CA LEU A 67 2.38 10.40 -2.73
C LEU A 67 2.97 11.46 -1.79
N VAL A 68 3.82 12.36 -2.31
CA VAL A 68 4.42 13.45 -1.54
C VAL A 68 3.40 14.55 -1.20
N GLN A 69 2.42 14.75 -2.08
CA GLN A 69 1.35 15.75 -1.90
C GLN A 69 0.13 15.20 -1.16
N ALA A 70 0.04 13.88 -0.98
CA ALA A 70 -1.05 13.24 -0.27
C ALA A 70 -0.93 13.51 1.24
N THR A 71 -2.05 13.82 1.88
CA THR A 71 -2.08 13.86 3.35
C THR A 71 -1.86 12.45 3.91
N PRO A 72 -1.42 12.32 5.17
CA PRO A 72 -1.31 11.02 5.83
C PRO A 72 -2.61 10.20 5.73
N GLU A 73 -3.76 10.84 5.88
CA GLU A 73 -5.08 10.21 5.79
C GLU A 73 -5.37 9.70 4.38
N GLN A 74 -5.04 10.50 3.35
CA GLN A 74 -5.18 10.12 1.96
C GLN A 74 -4.24 8.96 1.58
N THR A 75 -3.04 8.94 2.15
CA THR A 75 -2.06 7.88 1.93
C THR A 75 -2.53 6.56 2.54
N ILE A 76 -3.03 6.57 3.78
CA ILE A 76 -3.57 5.39 4.46
C ILE A 76 -4.80 4.85 3.72
N ALA A 77 -5.73 5.72 3.32
CA ALA A 77 -6.91 5.34 2.56
C ALA A 77 -6.56 4.77 1.16
N ALA A 78 -5.56 5.35 0.49
CA ALA A 78 -5.08 4.87 -0.81
C ALA A 78 -4.33 3.52 -0.69
N GLN A 79 -3.55 3.32 0.39
CA GLN A 79 -2.90 2.05 0.68
C GLN A 79 -3.91 0.92 0.92
N GLY A 80 -4.96 1.16 1.71
CA GLY A 80 -6.05 0.20 1.90
C GLY A 80 -6.71 -0.21 0.58
N ARG A 81 -6.92 0.76 -0.33
CA ARG A 81 -7.50 0.52 -1.67
C ARG A 81 -6.57 -0.23 -2.62
N LEU A 82 -5.27 0.05 -2.59
CA LEU A 82 -4.26 -0.64 -3.42
C LEU A 82 -4.04 -2.09 -2.99
N ILE A 83 -4.18 -2.39 -1.69
CA ILE A 83 -4.13 -3.75 -1.16
C ILE A 83 -5.42 -4.53 -1.53
N GLY A 84 -6.58 -3.86 -1.61
CA GLY A 84 -7.88 -4.48 -1.91
C GLY A 84 -8.26 -4.65 -3.40
N TYR A 85 -7.64 -3.90 -4.33
CA TYR A 85 -7.99 -3.95 -5.76
C TYR A 85 -7.89 -5.34 -6.41
N PRO A 86 -6.79 -6.12 -6.26
CA PRO A 86 -6.72 -7.46 -6.82
C PRO A 86 -7.72 -8.42 -6.18
N ASP A 87 -8.07 -8.24 -4.91
CA ASP A 87 -9.04 -9.10 -4.24
C ASP A 87 -10.47 -8.78 -4.69
N ARG A 88 -10.80 -7.54 -5.11
CA ARG A 88 -12.18 -7.20 -5.54
C ARG A 88 -12.57 -7.86 -6.86
N ALA A 89 -11.64 -7.87 -7.82
CA ALA A 89 -11.84 -8.55 -9.09
C ALA A 89 -12.02 -10.07 -8.89
N ARG A 90 -11.19 -10.66 -8.02
CA ARG A 90 -11.27 -12.08 -7.64
C ARG A 90 -12.58 -12.44 -6.92
N CYS A 91 -13.04 -11.60 -6.00
CA CYS A 91 -14.33 -11.78 -5.34
C CYS A 91 -15.48 -11.78 -6.35
N ARG A 92 -15.49 -10.84 -7.31
CA ARG A 92 -16.50 -10.81 -8.38
C ARG A 92 -16.46 -12.07 -9.24
N GLU A 93 -15.26 -12.53 -9.58
CA GLU A 93 -15.09 -13.75 -10.37
C GLU A 93 -15.63 -14.99 -9.65
N VAL A 94 -15.35 -15.15 -8.35
CA VAL A 94 -15.94 -16.25 -7.56
C VAL A 94 -17.46 -16.13 -7.52
N VAL A 95 -18.00 -14.96 -7.18
CA VAL A 95 -19.45 -14.76 -7.09
C VAL A 95 -20.14 -15.07 -8.42
N ALA A 96 -19.53 -14.75 -9.55
CA ALA A 96 -20.06 -15.06 -10.88
C ALA A 96 -20.09 -16.56 -11.22
N ARG A 97 -19.27 -17.38 -10.54
CA ARG A 97 -19.21 -18.85 -10.73
C ARG A 97 -20.09 -19.62 -9.75
N LEU A 98 -20.59 -18.97 -8.71
CA LEU A 98 -21.44 -19.58 -7.70
C LEU A 98 -22.92 -19.56 -8.12
N THR A 99 -23.66 -20.58 -7.69
CA THR A 99 -25.13 -20.57 -7.77
C THR A 99 -25.73 -19.59 -6.77
N ALA A 100 -26.97 -19.13 -7.01
CA ALA A 100 -27.67 -18.20 -6.11
C ALA A 100 -27.67 -18.67 -4.64
N ARG A 101 -27.92 -19.95 -4.40
CA ARG A 101 -27.91 -20.52 -3.04
C ARG A 101 -26.52 -20.54 -2.40
N GLN A 102 -25.47 -20.76 -3.20
CA GLN A 102 -24.09 -20.66 -2.70
C GLN A 102 -23.69 -19.21 -2.41
N VAL A 103 -24.19 -18.23 -3.17
CA VAL A 103 -23.96 -16.81 -2.89
C VAL A 103 -24.61 -16.38 -1.57
N GLU A 104 -25.82 -16.86 -1.27
CA GLU A 104 -26.47 -16.60 0.03
C GLU A 104 -25.65 -17.17 1.20
N VAL A 105 -25.16 -18.41 1.07
CA VAL A 105 -24.27 -19.03 2.07
C VAL A 105 -22.96 -18.26 2.20
N LEU A 106 -22.37 -17.82 1.09
CA LEU A 106 -21.15 -17.00 1.09
C LEU A 106 -21.39 -15.65 1.78
N ARG A 107 -22.52 -14.97 1.53
CA ARG A 107 -22.88 -13.71 2.21
C ARG A 107 -22.99 -13.90 3.71
N ALA A 108 -23.58 -15.01 4.17
CA ALA A 108 -23.67 -15.30 5.59
C ALA A 108 -22.28 -15.53 6.22
N PHE A 109 -21.39 -16.28 5.57
CA PHE A 109 -20.00 -16.41 6.03
C PHE A 109 -19.22 -15.09 5.98
N ALA A 110 -19.46 -14.26 4.97
CA ALA A 110 -18.86 -12.93 4.85
C ALA A 110 -19.30 -11.99 5.98
N GLY A 111 -20.52 -12.17 6.50
CA GLY A 111 -21.01 -11.48 7.70
C GLY A 111 -20.45 -12.01 9.02
N GLY A 112 -19.55 -13.00 8.99
CA GLY A 112 -18.86 -13.52 10.17
C GLY A 112 -19.59 -14.65 10.90
N LEU A 113 -20.68 -15.18 10.34
CA LEU A 113 -21.43 -16.29 10.93
C LEU A 113 -20.63 -17.60 10.86
N SER A 114 -20.70 -18.40 11.93
CA SER A 114 -20.18 -19.77 11.97
C SER A 114 -21.06 -20.74 11.16
N PRO A 115 -20.56 -21.94 10.78
CA PRO A 115 -21.36 -22.91 10.02
C PRO A 115 -22.72 -23.27 10.65
N GLN A 116 -22.79 -23.30 11.98
CA GLN A 116 -24.02 -23.55 12.74
C GLN A 116 -24.98 -22.37 12.62
N GLU A 117 -24.49 -21.14 12.81
CA GLU A 117 -25.31 -19.93 12.69
C GLU A 117 -25.79 -19.72 11.25
N VAL A 118 -24.98 -20.07 10.24
CA VAL A 118 -25.41 -20.07 8.83
C VAL A 118 -26.53 -21.08 8.59
N ALA A 119 -26.44 -22.28 9.17
CA ALA A 119 -27.46 -23.31 9.06
C ALA A 119 -28.80 -22.83 9.65
N GLU A 120 -28.73 -22.20 10.83
CA GLU A 120 -29.89 -21.59 11.50
C GLU A 120 -30.46 -20.42 10.70
N ALA A 121 -29.63 -19.46 10.29
CA ALA A 121 -30.05 -18.26 9.57
C ALA A 121 -30.70 -18.56 8.21
N LEU A 122 -30.22 -19.60 7.51
CA LEU A 122 -30.73 -20.00 6.20
C LEU A 122 -31.74 -21.16 6.25
N CYS A 123 -32.11 -21.60 7.46
CA CYS A 123 -33.02 -22.74 7.72
C CYS A 123 -32.66 -24.01 6.93
N ILE A 124 -31.37 -24.39 6.92
CA ILE A 124 -30.86 -25.59 6.24
C ILE A 124 -30.04 -26.47 7.18
N SER A 125 -29.81 -27.72 6.79
CA SER A 125 -28.98 -28.62 7.59
C SER A 125 -27.51 -28.20 7.58
N LEU A 126 -26.79 -28.43 8.68
CA LEU A 126 -25.33 -28.21 8.75
C LEU A 126 -24.57 -28.98 7.66
N LYS A 127 -25.03 -30.19 7.32
CA LYS A 127 -24.47 -31.00 6.22
C LYS A 127 -24.61 -30.30 4.85
N THR A 128 -25.73 -29.59 4.64
CA THR A 128 -25.96 -28.79 3.44
C THR A 128 -25.02 -27.58 3.42
N VAL A 129 -24.83 -26.91 4.56
CA VAL A 129 -23.85 -25.81 4.70
C VAL A 129 -22.44 -26.28 4.37
N ASP A 130 -22.00 -27.42 4.91
CA ASP A 130 -20.66 -27.96 4.63
C ASP A 130 -20.46 -28.32 3.15
N SER A 131 -21.50 -28.84 2.50
CA SER A 131 -21.49 -29.11 1.05
C SER A 131 -21.34 -27.80 0.25
N HIS A 132 -22.11 -26.76 0.59
CA HIS A 132 -21.98 -25.45 -0.05
C HIS A 132 -20.63 -24.80 0.22
N LYS A 133 -20.15 -24.83 1.47
CA LYS A 133 -18.84 -24.32 1.89
C LYS A 133 -17.71 -24.96 1.09
N THR A 134 -17.74 -26.28 0.90
CA THR A 134 -16.74 -27.01 0.12
C THR A 134 -16.70 -26.54 -1.33
N ALA A 135 -17.87 -26.36 -1.96
CA ALA A 135 -17.94 -25.85 -3.34
C ALA A 135 -17.43 -24.40 -3.45
N ILE A 136 -17.81 -23.54 -2.51
CA ILE A 136 -17.36 -22.14 -2.45
C ILE A 136 -15.83 -22.06 -2.30
N LEU A 137 -15.27 -22.82 -1.36
CA LEU A 137 -13.83 -22.88 -1.13
C LEU A 137 -13.06 -23.46 -2.34
N GLY A 138 -13.69 -24.35 -3.10
CA GLY A 138 -13.16 -24.83 -4.39
C GLY A 138 -12.99 -23.70 -5.40
N GLU A 139 -14.02 -22.86 -5.60
CA GLU A 139 -13.91 -21.70 -6.49
C GLU A 139 -12.89 -20.66 -5.99
N CYS A 140 -12.85 -20.41 -4.69
CA CYS A 140 -11.84 -19.54 -4.10
C CYS A 140 -10.42 -20.07 -4.35
N ARG A 141 -10.20 -21.39 -4.23
CA ARG A 141 -8.90 -22.00 -4.50
C ARG A 141 -8.48 -21.78 -5.96
N ASN A 142 -9.42 -21.93 -6.89
CA ASN A 142 -9.17 -21.72 -8.32
C ASN A 142 -8.78 -20.26 -8.62
N VAL A 143 -9.56 -19.30 -8.11
CA VAL A 143 -9.36 -17.87 -8.40
C VAL A 143 -8.12 -17.28 -7.73
N TRP A 144 -7.80 -17.70 -6.50
CA TRP A 144 -6.59 -17.27 -5.79
C TRP A 144 -5.36 -18.16 -6.06
N ASN A 145 -5.48 -19.16 -6.94
CA ASN A 145 -4.44 -20.14 -7.27
C ASN A 145 -3.77 -20.75 -6.01
N VAL A 146 -4.60 -21.14 -5.03
CA VAL A 146 -4.12 -21.60 -3.72
C VAL A 146 -3.66 -23.07 -3.82
N PRO A 147 -2.41 -23.41 -3.42
CA PRO A 147 -1.90 -24.77 -3.48
C PRO A 147 -2.76 -25.76 -2.70
N GLU A 148 -2.98 -26.97 -3.22
CA GLU A 148 -3.86 -28.01 -2.64
C GLU A 148 -3.62 -28.26 -1.15
N GLY A 149 -2.37 -28.21 -0.68
CA GLY A 149 -2.00 -28.42 0.72
C GLY A 149 -2.37 -27.29 1.70
N ARG A 150 -2.81 -26.12 1.23
CA ARG A 150 -3.24 -25.02 2.10
C ARG A 150 -4.70 -25.18 2.49
N TRP A 151 -4.98 -25.23 3.78
CA TRP A 151 -6.34 -25.28 4.32
C TRP A 151 -7.02 -23.91 4.15
N LEU A 152 -8.25 -23.92 3.64
CA LEU A 152 -9.13 -22.76 3.57
C LEU A 152 -10.37 -23.10 4.38
N ASP A 153 -10.81 -22.15 5.20
CA ASP A 153 -11.95 -22.33 6.09
C ASP A 153 -12.93 -21.15 5.95
N TYR A 154 -13.92 -21.08 6.83
CA TYR A 154 -14.89 -20.00 6.78
C TYR A 154 -14.30 -18.64 7.20
N HIS A 155 -13.21 -18.61 7.99
CA HIS A 155 -12.51 -17.36 8.30
C HIS A 155 -11.89 -16.74 7.05
N PHE A 156 -11.37 -17.57 6.12
CA PHE A 156 -10.93 -17.06 4.82
C PHE A 156 -12.07 -16.37 4.06
N LEU A 157 -13.30 -16.92 4.12
CA LEU A 157 -14.45 -16.31 3.46
C LEU A 157 -14.83 -14.97 4.10
N HIS A 158 -14.82 -14.88 5.43
CA HIS A 158 -15.02 -13.64 6.16
C HIS A 158 -13.95 -12.58 5.81
N ASP A 159 -12.67 -12.93 5.88
CA ASP A 159 -11.54 -12.03 5.58
C ASP A 159 -11.59 -11.47 4.15
N LYS A 160 -11.93 -12.33 3.17
CA LYS A 160 -11.93 -11.94 1.75
C LYS A 160 -13.21 -11.29 1.27
N PHE A 161 -14.36 -11.67 1.80
CA PHE A 161 -15.65 -11.23 1.28
C PHE A 161 -16.41 -10.27 2.21
N GLY A 162 -15.99 -10.08 3.47
CA GLY A 162 -16.67 -9.17 4.41
C GLY A 162 -16.82 -7.76 3.84
N TRP A 163 -15.70 -7.12 3.51
CA TRP A 163 -15.68 -5.80 2.88
C TRP A 163 -16.33 -5.77 1.48
N PHE A 164 -16.32 -6.90 0.75
CA PHE A 164 -16.90 -6.98 -0.59
C PHE A 164 -18.42 -6.82 -0.57
N PHE A 165 -19.09 -7.37 0.45
CA PHE A 165 -20.55 -7.27 0.60
C PHE A 165 -21.01 -6.09 1.45
N GLU A 166 -20.18 -5.58 2.37
CA GLU A 166 -20.45 -4.32 3.07
C GLU A 166 -20.61 -3.15 2.09
N ASP A 167 -19.72 -3.05 1.10
CA ASP A 167 -19.80 -2.04 0.03
C ASP A 167 -21.07 -2.18 -0.85
N ASP A 168 -21.57 -3.40 -1.07
CA ASP A 168 -22.77 -3.68 -1.88
C ASP A 168 -24.07 -3.28 -1.14
N SER A 169 -24.03 -3.24 0.20
CA SER A 169 -25.18 -2.86 1.04
C SER A 169 -25.38 -1.34 1.17
N THR A 170 -24.42 -0.54 0.72
CA THR A 170 -24.45 0.93 0.79
C THR A 170 -24.82 1.60 -0.54
N GLY A 171 -25.27 0.81 -1.53
CA GLY A 171 -25.62 1.24 -2.89
C GLY A 171 -27.12 1.27 -3.18
#